data_AF-G5ACA8-F1
#
_entry.id   AF-G5ACA8-F1
#
_cell.length_a   1.000
_cell.length_b   1.000
_cell.length_c   1.000
_cell.angle_alpha   90.00
_cell.angle_beta   90.00
_cell.angle_gamma   90.00
#
_symmetry.space_group_name_H-M   'P 1'
#
loop_
_entity.id
_entity.type
_entity.pdbx_description
1 polymer ?
#
loop_
_entity_poly.entity_id
_entity_poly.type
_entity_poly.pdbx_seq_one_letter_code
_entity_poly.pdbx_strand_id
1 'polypeptide(L)'
;MFDGWTHAGIHYVALYAVYETAGKLRIPLLGMSPLEDGDQMADAHIKLFKNILDVYDKTSDMVGFLVGDNCATNQSIATKIGIPLVGCASHRFNLAVNKFMEPYDDLLGEVNNLRVELRHENNRAELKKYTDLVPIKRNVTRWSSTLTMVER
;
A
#
# COMPACT_ATOMS: atom_id res chain seq x y z
N MET A 1 5.73 8.88 -8.66
CA MET A 1 5.43 7.94 -7.55
C MET A 1 3.93 7.83 -7.45
N PHE A 2 3.38 6.64 -7.19
CA PHE A 2 1.94 6.47 -7.04
C PHE A 2 1.63 5.43 -5.98
N ASP A 3 0.41 5.51 -5.44
CA ASP A 3 -0.10 4.55 -4.46
C ASP A 3 -1.59 4.27 -4.74
N GLY A 4 -2.01 3.05 -4.44
CA GLY A 4 -3.37 2.57 -4.64
C GLY A 4 -3.91 1.90 -3.39
N TRP A 5 -5.07 2.33 -2.90
CA TRP A 5 -5.69 1.73 -1.72
C TRP A 5 -7.21 1.66 -1.84
N THR A 6 -7.80 0.70 -1.14
CA THR A 6 -9.26 0.56 -1.09
C THR A 6 -9.79 1.07 0.25
N HIS A 7 -10.77 1.97 0.19
CA HIS A 7 -11.48 2.47 1.36
C HIS A 7 -12.99 2.46 1.10
N ALA A 8 -13.77 1.89 2.03
CA ALA A 8 -15.23 1.79 1.94
C ALA A 8 -15.75 1.23 0.60
N GLY A 9 -15.06 0.23 0.03
CA GLY A 9 -15.43 -0.40 -1.25
C GLY A 9 -15.01 0.37 -2.50
N ILE A 10 -14.35 1.52 -2.36
CA ILE A 10 -13.86 2.35 -3.46
C ILE A 10 -12.34 2.25 -3.52
N HIS A 11 -11.79 1.98 -4.71
CA HIS A 11 -10.36 1.96 -4.94
C HIS A 11 -9.89 3.35 -5.38
N TYR A 12 -8.96 3.93 -4.64
CA TYR A 12 -8.36 5.23 -4.90
C TYR A 12 -6.94 5.07 -5.39
N VAL A 13 -6.54 5.95 -6.30
CA VAL A 13 -5.16 6.04 -6.79
C VAL A 13 -4.70 7.48 -6.64
N ALA A 14 -3.52 7.65 -6.05
CA ALA A 14 -2.84 8.95 -5.94
C ALA A 14 -1.56 8.95 -6.78
N LEU A 15 -1.32 10.04 -7.51
CA LEU A 15 -0.13 10.24 -8.33
C LEU A 15 0.65 11.47 -7.83
N TYR A 16 1.94 11.28 -7.60
CA TYR A 16 2.87 12.31 -7.16
C TYR A 16 3.98 12.50 -8.20
N ALA A 17 4.33 13.75 -8.47
CA ALA A 17 5.58 14.07 -9.16
C ALA A 17 6.73 13.99 -8.14
N VAL A 18 7.87 13.48 -8.57
CA VAL A 18 9.09 13.48 -7.76
C VAL A 18 10.19 14.05 -8.64
N TYR A 19 10.67 15.24 -8.32
CA TYR A 19 11.68 15.93 -9.12
C TYR A 19 12.52 16.85 -8.23
N GLU A 20 13.66 17.28 -8.74
CA GLU A 20 14.56 18.21 -8.07
C GLU A 20 14.55 19.55 -8.79
N THR A 21 14.55 20.64 -8.03
CA THR A 21 14.70 21.99 -8.59
C THR A 21 15.51 22.85 -7.62
N ALA A 22 16.62 23.41 -8.10
CA ALA A 22 17.54 24.24 -7.32
C ALA A 22 18.07 23.54 -6.06
N GLY A 23 18.48 22.28 -6.19
CA GLY A 23 19.01 21.44 -5.13
C GLY A 23 17.97 20.95 -4.13
N LYS A 24 16.66 21.17 -4.38
CA LYS A 24 15.58 20.80 -3.47
C LYS A 24 14.67 19.76 -4.10
N LEU A 25 14.49 18.64 -3.40
CA LEU A 25 13.51 17.62 -3.74
C LEU A 25 12.09 18.18 -3.60
N ARG A 26 11.26 17.96 -4.62
CA ARG A 26 9.85 18.33 -4.69
C ARG A 26 9.02 17.07 -4.86
N ILE A 27 7.99 16.94 -4.02
CA ILE A 27 7.06 15.80 -4.05
C ILE A 27 5.61 16.30 -4.00
N PRO A 28 5.13 17.07 -4.98
CA PRO A 28 3.73 17.49 -5.00
C PRO A 28 2.81 16.33 -5.37
N LEU A 29 1.63 16.28 -4.74
CA LEU A 29 0.51 15.49 -5.21
C LEU A 29 -0.01 16.12 -6.51
N LEU A 30 -0.01 15.37 -7.60
CA LEU A 30 -0.57 15.82 -8.88
C LEU A 30 -2.07 15.59 -8.96
N GLY A 31 -2.55 14.47 -8.42
CA GLY A 31 -3.95 14.12 -8.44
C GLY A 31 -4.25 12.88 -7.62
N MET A 32 -5.50 12.79 -7.16
CA MET A 32 -6.04 11.65 -6.45
C MET A 32 -7.48 11.46 -6.92
N SER A 33 -7.81 10.25 -7.37
CA SER A 33 -9.14 9.93 -7.87
C SER A 33 -9.52 8.50 -7.50
N PRO A 34 -10.80 8.20 -7.27
CA PRO A 34 -11.27 6.84 -7.37
C PRO A 34 -11.08 6.31 -8.80
N LEU A 35 -10.86 5.00 -8.96
CA LEU A 35 -11.05 4.31 -10.23
C LEU A 35 -12.54 4.00 -10.40
N GLU A 36 -13.10 4.47 -11.52
CA GLU A 36 -14.50 4.25 -11.87
C GLU A 36 -14.76 2.78 -12.25
N ASP A 37 -16.02 2.36 -12.15
CA ASP A 37 -16.52 1.05 -12.62
C ASP A 37 -15.89 -0.21 -12.01
N GLY A 38 -15.13 -0.07 -10.92
CA GLY A 38 -14.45 -1.21 -10.27
C GLY A 38 -13.31 -1.80 -11.10
N ASP A 39 -12.93 -1.15 -12.21
CA ASP A 39 -11.80 -1.57 -13.03
C ASP A 39 -10.48 -1.15 -12.37
N GLN A 40 -9.82 -2.12 -11.75
CA GLN A 40 -8.49 -1.98 -11.14
C GLN A 40 -7.37 -2.48 -12.06
N MET A 41 -7.66 -2.68 -13.35
CA MET A 41 -6.65 -3.13 -14.31
C MET A 41 -5.68 -2.01 -14.67
N ALA A 42 -4.56 -2.39 -15.27
CA ALA A 42 -3.51 -1.48 -15.67
C ALA A 42 -4.00 -0.37 -16.61
N ASP A 43 -4.94 -0.66 -17.52
CA ASP A 43 -5.41 0.33 -18.50
C ASP A 43 -6.20 1.47 -17.86
N ALA A 44 -7.03 1.18 -16.84
CA ALA A 44 -7.73 2.19 -16.06
C ALA A 44 -6.74 3.13 -15.34
N HIS A 45 -5.70 2.56 -14.73
CA HIS A 45 -4.63 3.34 -14.09
C HIS A 45 -3.87 4.20 -15.10
N ILE A 46 -3.53 3.65 -16.27
CA ILE A 46 -2.82 4.39 -17.33
C ILE A 46 -3.66 5.56 -17.83
N LYS A 47 -4.97 5.35 -18.04
CA LYS A 47 -5.89 6.41 -18.43
C LYS A 47 -5.92 7.51 -17.37
N LEU A 48 -6.04 7.14 -16.09
CA LEU A 48 -6.00 8.11 -14.99
C LEU A 48 -4.67 8.89 -14.97
N PHE A 49 -3.53 8.22 -15.12
CA PHE A 49 -2.22 8.88 -15.12
C PHE A 49 -2.10 9.88 -16.26
N LYS A 50 -2.54 9.51 -17.47
CA LYS A 50 -2.56 10.41 -18.62
C LYS A 50 -3.44 11.63 -18.37
N ASN A 51 -4.65 11.42 -17.85
CA ASN A 51 -5.56 12.53 -17.52
C ASN A 51 -4.97 13.48 -16.47
N ILE A 52 -4.34 12.94 -15.41
CA ILE A 52 -3.70 13.77 -14.38
C ILE A 52 -2.53 14.55 -14.97
N LEU A 53 -1.70 13.94 -15.80
CA LEU A 53 -0.56 14.61 -16.44
C LEU A 53 -0.99 15.72 -17.40
N ASP A 54 -2.08 15.49 -18.16
CA ASP A 54 -2.64 16.44 -19.12
C ASP A 54 -3.07 17.76 -18.47
N VAL A 55 -3.60 17.72 -17.25
CA VAL A 55 -3.95 18.92 -16.44
C VAL A 55 -2.75 19.86 -16.23
N TYR A 56 -1.51 19.33 -16.30
CA TYR A 56 -0.27 20.08 -16.11
C TYR A 56 0.53 20.26 -17.41
N ASP A 57 -0.10 20.04 -18.57
CA ASP A 57 0.55 20.04 -19.88
C ASP A 57 1.77 19.09 -19.94
N LYS A 58 1.62 17.89 -19.38
CA LYS A 58 2.64 16.83 -19.36
C LYS A 58 2.16 15.58 -20.08
N THR A 59 3.11 14.84 -20.63
CA THR A 59 2.89 13.54 -21.25
C THR A 59 3.66 12.45 -20.53
N SER A 60 3.33 11.17 -20.80
CA SER A 60 4.09 10.04 -20.28
C SER A 60 5.57 10.09 -20.65
N ASP A 61 5.93 10.65 -21.81
CA ASP A 61 7.32 10.74 -22.28
C ASP A 61 8.19 11.63 -21.38
N MET A 62 7.58 12.51 -20.58
CA MET A 62 8.27 13.33 -19.59
C MET A 62 8.53 12.61 -18.27
N VAL A 63 8.00 11.40 -18.09
CA VAL A 63 8.14 10.60 -16.87
C VAL A 63 9.34 9.68 -17.00
N GLY A 64 10.42 9.98 -16.26
CA GLY A 64 11.64 9.17 -16.30
C GLY A 64 11.49 7.76 -15.69
N PHE A 65 10.68 7.62 -14.65
CA PHE A 65 10.38 6.33 -14.02
C PHE A 65 9.15 6.42 -13.12
N LEU A 66 8.51 5.27 -12.90
CA LEU A 66 7.46 5.06 -11.93
C LEU A 66 8.03 4.56 -10.60
N VAL A 67 7.36 4.88 -9.49
CA VAL A 67 7.67 4.33 -8.15
C VAL A 67 6.37 3.84 -7.54
N GLY A 68 6.31 2.56 -7.19
CA GLY A 68 5.14 1.89 -6.64
C GLY A 68 5.54 0.51 -6.09
N ASP A 69 4.62 -0.20 -5.44
CA ASP A 69 4.88 -1.59 -5.04
C ASP A 69 5.07 -2.49 -6.27
N ASN A 70 5.79 -3.61 -6.11
CA ASN A 70 6.17 -4.46 -7.26
C ASN A 70 5.06 -5.47 -7.63
N CYS A 71 3.80 -5.07 -7.49
CA CYS A 71 2.67 -5.93 -7.81
C CYS A 71 2.48 -6.11 -9.33
N ALA A 72 1.77 -7.15 -9.73
CA ALA A 72 1.57 -7.49 -11.14
C ALA A 72 0.90 -6.36 -11.94
N THR A 73 -0.06 -5.65 -11.33
CA THR A 73 -0.72 -4.50 -11.95
C THR A 73 0.28 -3.39 -12.26
N ASN A 74 1.17 -3.05 -11.33
CA ASN A 74 2.16 -1.99 -11.52
C ASN A 74 3.22 -2.35 -12.55
N GLN A 75 3.65 -3.61 -12.58
CA GLN A 75 4.54 -4.13 -13.62
C GLN A 75 3.88 -4.04 -15.00
N SER A 76 2.59 -4.38 -15.09
CA SER A 76 1.79 -4.27 -16.31
C SER A 76 1.65 -2.82 -16.77
N ILE A 77 1.36 -1.88 -15.85
CA ILE A 77 1.32 -0.45 -16.13
C ILE A 77 2.63 0.01 -16.78
N ALA A 78 3.76 -0.25 -16.10
CA ALA A 78 5.10 0.13 -16.54
C ALA A 78 5.44 -0.44 -17.92
N THR A 79 5.11 -1.72 -18.15
CA THR A 79 5.35 -2.40 -19.41
C THR A 79 4.53 -1.77 -20.55
N LYS A 80 3.24 -1.52 -20.32
CA LYS A 80 2.33 -0.95 -21.33
C LYS A 80 2.68 0.47 -21.73
N ILE A 81 3.16 1.29 -20.79
CA ILE A 81 3.53 2.68 -21.07
C ILE A 81 5.02 2.84 -21.43
N GLY A 82 5.82 1.78 -21.34
CA GLY A 82 7.25 1.81 -21.66
C GLY A 82 8.12 2.59 -20.67
N ILE A 83 7.67 2.78 -19.43
CA ILE A 83 8.39 3.54 -18.39
C ILE A 83 8.93 2.59 -17.32
N PRO A 84 10.20 2.69 -16.91
CA PRO A 84 10.77 1.83 -15.87
C PRO A 84 10.02 1.93 -14.53
N LEU A 85 9.84 0.80 -13.84
CA LEU A 85 9.28 0.75 -12.48
C LEU A 85 10.38 0.54 -11.44
N VAL A 86 10.47 1.46 -10.48
CA VAL A 86 11.29 1.33 -9.29
C VAL A 86 10.43 0.81 -8.14
N GLY A 87 10.77 -0.38 -7.63
CA GLY A 87 10.03 -1.00 -6.54
C GLY A 87 10.09 -0.21 -5.23
N CYS A 88 8.93 -0.06 -4.59
CA CYS A 88 8.78 0.61 -3.30
C CYS A 88 9.73 0.04 -2.25
N ALA A 89 10.51 0.91 -1.61
CA ALA A 89 11.46 0.52 -0.57
C ALA A 89 10.76 -0.13 0.63
N SER A 90 9.62 0.43 1.06
CA SER A 90 8.80 -0.10 2.15
C SER A 90 8.26 -1.50 1.83
N HIS A 91 7.87 -1.76 0.58
CA HIS A 91 7.44 -3.10 0.16
C HIS A 91 8.60 -4.09 0.19
N ARG A 92 9.77 -3.70 -0.34
CA ARG A 92 10.99 -4.55 -0.30
C ARG A 92 11.41 -4.88 1.12
N PHE A 93 11.33 -3.89 2.03
CA PHE A 93 11.61 -4.10 3.45
C PHE A 93 10.60 -5.08 4.07
N ASN A 94 9.31 -4.91 3.78
CA ASN A 94 8.29 -5.84 4.24
C ASN A 94 8.52 -7.28 3.75
N LEU A 95 8.95 -7.47 2.50
CA LEU A 95 9.32 -8.79 1.98
C LEU A 95 10.50 -9.41 2.76
N ALA A 96 11.51 -8.60 3.10
CA ALA A 96 12.63 -9.05 3.93
C ALA A 96 12.17 -9.44 5.35
N VAL A 97 11.28 -8.65 5.97
CA VAL A 97 10.68 -8.95 7.27
C VAL A 97 9.86 -10.24 7.20
N ASN A 98 9.04 -10.43 6.16
CA ASN A 98 8.26 -11.65 5.98
C ASN A 98 9.17 -12.89 5.91
N LYS A 99 10.27 -12.82 5.16
CA LYS A 99 11.25 -13.91 5.08
C LYS A 99 11.94 -14.17 6.41
N PHE A 100 12.25 -13.11 7.17
CA PHE A 100 12.83 -13.24 8.51
C PHE A 100 11.86 -13.91 9.50
N MET A 101 10.57 -13.64 9.37
CA MET A 101 9.51 -14.16 10.26
C MET A 101 9.02 -15.56 9.89
N GLU A 102 9.38 -16.09 8.71
CA GLU A 102 8.95 -17.39 8.20
C GLU A 102 9.11 -18.55 9.21
N PRO A 103 10.21 -18.66 9.97
CA PRO A 103 10.36 -19.73 10.97
C PRO A 103 9.37 -19.65 12.15
N TYR A 104 8.70 -18.51 12.34
CA TYR A 104 7.78 -18.26 13.44
C TYR A 104 6.31 -18.22 13.00
N ASP A 105 6.01 -18.57 11.74
CA ASP A 105 4.67 -18.35 11.19
C ASP A 105 3.57 -19.13 11.93
N ASP A 106 3.87 -20.34 12.40
CA ASP A 106 2.94 -21.14 13.24
C ASP A 106 2.60 -20.41 14.55
N LEU A 107 3.62 -19.93 15.27
CA LEU A 107 3.43 -19.17 16.51
C LEU A 107 2.68 -17.85 16.25
N LEU A 108 3.02 -17.15 15.17
CA LEU A 108 2.30 -15.95 14.75
C LEU A 108 0.83 -16.26 14.40
N GLY A 109 0.56 -17.46 13.87
CA GLY A 109 -0.77 -18.00 13.64
C GLY A 109 -1.55 -18.18 14.94
N GLU A 110 -0.95 -18.80 15.95
CA GLU A 110 -1.55 -18.96 17.28
C GLU A 110 -1.86 -17.62 17.95
N VAL A 111 -0.91 -16.68 17.93
CA VAL A 111 -1.13 -15.31 18.45
C VAL A 111 -2.28 -14.64 17.68
N ASN A 112 -2.31 -14.77 16.36
CA ASN A 112 -3.39 -14.20 15.56
C ASN A 112 -4.77 -14.81 15.89
N ASN A 113 -4.84 -16.12 16.15
CA ASN A 113 -6.07 -16.79 16.57
C ASN A 113 -6.53 -16.28 17.95
N LEU A 114 -5.61 -16.16 18.91
CA LEU A 114 -5.90 -15.56 20.21
C LEU A 114 -6.42 -14.12 20.05
N ARG A 115 -5.83 -13.32 19.16
CA ARG A 115 -6.28 -11.95 18.87
C ARG A 115 -7.67 -11.91 18.23
N VAL A 116 -8.08 -12.96 17.51
CA VAL A 116 -9.46 -13.08 17.02
C VAL A 116 -10.40 -13.29 18.20
N GLU A 117 -10.09 -14.23 19.09
CA GLU A 117 -10.93 -14.55 20.24
C GLU A 117 -11.07 -13.36 21.21
N LEU A 118 -9.97 -12.66 21.48
CA LEU A 118 -9.97 -11.50 22.38
C LEU A 118 -10.75 -10.29 21.84
N ARG A 119 -11.16 -10.29 20.56
CA ARG A 119 -12.00 -9.23 19.98
C ARG A 119 -13.49 -9.45 20.18
N HIS A 120 -13.93 -10.64 20.57
CA HIS A 120 -15.33 -10.86 20.95
C HIS A 120 -15.72 -9.97 22.13
N GLU A 121 -16.95 -9.45 22.12
CA GLU A 121 -17.37 -8.38 23.05
C GLU A 121 -17.14 -8.75 24.53
N ASN A 122 -17.52 -9.97 24.92
CA ASN A 122 -17.33 -10.46 26.29
C ASN A 122 -15.85 -10.61 26.66
N ASN A 123 -15.05 -11.20 25.77
CA ASN A 123 -13.62 -11.40 25.99
C ASN A 123 -12.87 -10.06 26.04
N ARG A 124 -13.26 -9.10 25.19
CA ARG A 124 -12.71 -7.75 25.18
C ARG A 124 -13.06 -6.98 26.44
N ALA A 125 -14.30 -7.10 26.92
CA ALA A 125 -14.74 -6.50 28.17
C ALA A 125 -13.96 -7.04 29.36
N GLU A 126 -13.68 -8.35 29.38
CA GLU A 126 -12.84 -8.98 30.39
C GLU A 126 -11.38 -8.53 30.29
N LEU A 127 -10.79 -8.55 29.08
CA LEU A 127 -9.42 -8.12 28.82
C LEU A 127 -9.15 -6.68 29.29
N LYS A 128 -10.11 -5.78 29.09
CA LYS A 128 -10.02 -4.37 29.49
C LYS A 128 -9.82 -4.18 31.00
N LYS A 129 -10.13 -5.19 31.82
CA LYS A 129 -9.87 -5.16 33.27
C LYS A 129 -8.39 -5.33 33.62
N TYR A 130 -7.60 -5.92 32.71
CA TYR A 130 -6.19 -6.26 32.94
C TYR A 130 -5.23 -5.36 32.15
N THR A 131 -5.68 -4.77 31.04
CA THR A 131 -4.82 -3.93 30.19
C THR A 131 -5.63 -2.92 29.38
N ASP A 132 -5.01 -1.78 29.06
CA ASP A 132 -5.53 -0.78 28.12
C ASP A 132 -5.27 -1.14 26.65
N LEU A 133 -4.48 -2.19 26.40
CA LEU A 133 -4.16 -2.62 25.04
C LEU A 133 -5.37 -3.25 24.35
N VAL A 134 -5.51 -2.96 23.05
CA VAL A 134 -6.59 -3.48 22.22
C VAL A 134 -6.03 -4.56 21.28
N PRO A 135 -6.65 -5.75 21.23
CA PRO A 135 -6.23 -6.81 20.32
C PRO A 135 -6.31 -6.37 18.86
N ILE A 136 -5.24 -6.57 18.11
CA ILE A 136 -5.15 -6.31 16.68
C ILE A 136 -4.88 -7.62 15.95
N LYS A 137 -5.59 -7.84 14.83
CA LYS A 137 -5.39 -9.00 13.96
C LYS A 137 -4.31 -8.69 12.94
N ARG A 138 -3.49 -9.69 12.60
CA ARG A 138 -2.62 -9.65 11.43
C ARG A 138 -3.45 -9.42 10.16
N ASN A 139 -2.96 -8.55 9.29
CA ASN A 139 -3.54 -8.24 8.00
C ASN A 139 -2.44 -8.19 6.94
N VAL A 140 -2.46 -9.15 6.02
CA VAL A 140 -1.41 -9.34 5.00
C VAL A 140 -1.22 -8.10 4.12
N THR A 141 -2.28 -7.34 3.81
CA THR A 141 -2.18 -6.14 2.98
C THR A 141 -1.61 -4.93 3.74
N ARG A 142 -1.58 -4.99 5.08
CA ARG A 142 -0.95 -3.98 5.94
C ARG A 142 0.37 -4.51 6.47
N TRP A 143 1.46 -4.11 5.84
CA TRP A 143 2.81 -4.60 6.08
C TRP A 143 3.27 -4.57 7.55
N SER A 144 2.85 -3.57 8.33
CA SER A 144 3.19 -3.48 9.76
C SER A 144 2.30 -4.31 10.70
N SER A 145 1.24 -4.95 10.20
CA SER A 145 0.20 -5.56 11.05
C SER A 145 0.71 -6.70 11.92
N THR A 146 1.72 -7.46 11.46
CA THR A 146 2.35 -8.52 12.27
C THR A 146 3.04 -7.92 13.49
N LEU A 147 3.84 -6.86 13.30
CA LEU A 147 4.51 -6.17 14.40
C LEU A 147 3.48 -5.57 15.37
N THR A 148 2.50 -4.82 14.84
CA THR A 148 1.45 -4.22 15.66
C THR A 148 0.63 -5.26 16.41
N MET A 149 0.44 -6.46 15.85
CA MET A 149 -0.22 -7.57 16.56
C MET A 149 0.62 -8.08 17.73
N VAL A 150 1.94 -8.16 17.59
CA VAL A 150 2.83 -8.70 18.64
C VAL A 150 3.02 -7.69 19.78
N GLU A 151 3.01 -6.39 19.49
CA GLU A 151 3.19 -5.31 20.49
C GLU A 151 1.97 -5.07 21.41
N ARG A 152 0.82 -5.66 21.10
CA ARG A 152 -0.46 -5.40 21.81
C ARG A 152 -0.73 -6.40 22.93
#